data_AF-A0A662SJM7-F1
#
_entry.id   AF-A0A662SJM7-F1
#
_cell.length_a   1.000
_cell.length_b   1.000
_cell.length_c   1.000
_cell.angle_alpha   90.00
_cell.angle_beta   90.00
_cell.angle_gamma   90.00
#
_symmetry.space_group_name_H-M   'P 1'
#
loop_
_entity.id
_entity.type
_entity.pdbx_description
1 polymer ?
#
loop_
_entity_poly.entity_id
_entity_poly.type
_entity_poly.pdbx_seq_one_letter_code
_entity_poly.pdbx_strand_id
1 'polypeptide(L)' 'HYGAKLFLIDAESLAKKAGDLRSTNVVMLGALAALDVLPFSSKFVLEAVRSVIPHSVDVNVRAFKLGIEAARSMDYET' A
#
# COMPACT_ATOMS: atom_id res chain seq x y z
N HIS A 1 -12.33 22.28 -14.96
CA HIS A 1 -11.09 22.39 -14.17
C HIS A 1 -10.72 21.00 -13.69
N TYR A 2 -9.55 20.48 -14.05
CA TYR A 2 -9.08 19.18 -13.54
C TYR A 2 -8.33 19.43 -12.23
N GLY A 3 -9.00 19.24 -11.09
CA GLY A 3 -8.33 19.16 -9.80
C GLY A 3 -7.66 17.79 -9.66
N ALA A 4 -6.44 17.74 -9.13
CA ALA A 4 -5.77 16.51 -8.75
C ALA A 4 -5.87 16.34 -7.23
N LYS A 5 -6.24 15.14 -6.76
CA LYS A 5 -6.18 14.78 -5.34
C LYS A 5 -4.76 14.28 -5.04
N LEU A 6 -4.06 14.92 -4.11
CA LEU A 6 -2.70 14.59 -3.72
C LEU A 6 -2.70 13.82 -2.40
N PHE A 7 -2.03 12.68 -2.36
CA PHE A 7 -1.79 11.89 -1.14
C PHE A 7 -0.28 11.77 -0.94
N LEU A 8 0.21 12.15 0.25
CA LEU A 8 1.62 12.14 0.62
C LEU A 8 1.86 11.03 1.64
N ILE A 9 2.55 9.96 1.23
CA ILE A 9 2.81 8.79 2.07
C ILE A 9 4.32 8.57 2.18
N ASP A 10 4.84 8.54 3.41
CA ASP A 10 6.22 8.14 3.69
C ASP A 10 6.36 6.61 3.59
N ALA A 11 6.42 6.11 2.36
CA ALA A 11 6.44 4.70 2.07
C ALA A 11 7.75 4.00 2.51
N GLU A 12 8.86 4.74 2.58
CA GLU A 12 10.14 4.19 3.08
C GLU A 12 10.08 3.88 4.57
N SER A 13 9.57 4.82 5.37
CA SER A 13 9.41 4.61 6.81
C SER A 13 8.48 3.45 7.13
N LEU A 14 7.37 3.34 6.40
CA LEU A 14 6.42 2.23 6.53
C LEU A 14 7.03 0.89 6.11
N ALA A 15 7.85 0.85 5.06
CA ALA A 15 8.56 -0.36 4.64
C ALA A 15 9.59 -0.81 5.67
N LYS A 16 10.35 0.14 6.25
CA LYS A 16 11.26 -0.14 7.38
C LYS A 16 10.49 -0.70 8.58
N LYS A 17 9.33 -0.11 8.90
CA LYS A 17 8.42 -0.61 9.95
C LYS A 17 7.87 -2.00 9.65
N ALA A 18 7.61 -2.32 8.38
CA ALA A 18 7.19 -3.67 7.96
C ALA A 18 8.29 -4.73 8.14
N GLY A 19 9.56 -4.30 8.13
CA GLY A 19 10.74 -5.10 8.39
C GLY A 19 11.70 -5.23 7.22
N ASP A 20 11.43 -4.60 6.07
CA ASP A 20 12.33 -4.60 4.91
C ASP A 20 12.09 -3.37 4.04
N LEU A 21 13.13 -2.55 3.85
CA LEU A 21 13.07 -1.37 2.97
C LEU A 21 12.70 -1.74 1.52
N ARG A 22 13.00 -2.97 1.06
CA ARG A 22 12.63 -3.43 -0.28
C ARG A 22 11.11 -3.54 -0.48
N SER A 23 10.32 -3.51 0.59
CA SER A 23 8.85 -3.58 0.55
C SER A 23 8.16 -2.21 0.32
N THR A 24 8.91 -1.13 0.06
CA THR A 24 8.35 0.21 -0.23
C THR A 24 7.34 0.20 -1.39
N ASN A 25 7.59 -0.58 -2.44
CA ASN A 25 6.64 -0.74 -3.54
C ASN A 25 5.32 -1.39 -3.10
N VAL A 26 5.36 -2.34 -2.17
CA VAL A 26 4.18 -3.00 -1.63
C VAL A 26 3.40 -2.07 -0.69
N VAL A 27 4.07 -1.18 0.04
CA VAL A 27 3.39 -0.07 0.75
C VAL A 27 2.61 0.79 -0.23
N MET A 28 3.25 1.25 -1.32
CA MET A 28 2.58 2.07 -2.34
C MET A 28 1.39 1.34 -2.98
N LEU A 29 1.53 0.04 -3.25
CA LEU A 29 0.45 -0.78 -3.80
C LEU A 29 -0.74 -0.91 -2.84
N GLY A 30 -0.46 -1.06 -1.54
CA GLY A 30 -1.49 -1.03 -0.50
C GLY A 30 -2.22 0.31 -0.43
N ALA A 31 -1.49 1.42 -0.53
CA ALA A 31 -2.08 2.74 -0.57
C ALA A 31 -3.01 2.91 -1.79
N LEU A 32 -2.56 2.57 -3.00
CA LEU A 32 -3.38 2.64 -4.21
C LEU A 32 -4.62 1.75 -4.12
N ALA A 33 -4.50 0.56 -3.52
CA ALA A 33 -5.63 -0.35 -3.32
C ALA A 33 -6.67 0.17 -2.33
N ALA A 34 -6.33 1.13 -1.47
CA ALA A 34 -7.28 1.77 -0.55
C ALA A 34 -8.01 2.98 -1.17
N LEU A 35 -7.45 3.58 -2.22
CA LEU A 35 -8.04 4.73 -2.90
C LEU A 35 -9.11 4.35 -3.94
N ASP A 36 -9.40 3.05 -4.09
CA ASP A 36 -10.35 2.50 -5.08
C ASP A 36 -10.08 2.98 -6.53
N VAL A 37 -8.84 3.38 -6.84
CA VAL A 37 -8.39 3.82 -8.18
C VAL A 37 -7.97 2.65 -9.08
N LEU A 38 -7.77 1.48 -8.49
CA LEU A 38 -7.40 0.27 -9.22
C LEU A 38 -8.67 -0.44 -9.71
N PRO A 39 -8.65 -1.06 -10.91
CA PRO A 39 -9.76 -1.87 -11.40
C PRO A 39 -9.86 -3.25 -10.71
N PHE A 40 -9.32 -3.38 -9.51
CA PHE A 40 -9.20 -4.63 -8.75
C PHE A 40 -9.50 -4.39 -7.28
N SER A 41 -10.09 -5.38 -6.61
CA SER A 41 -10.30 -5.30 -5.16
C SER A 41 -8.97 -5.37 -4.39
N SER A 42 -8.90 -4.69 -3.25
CA SER A 42 -7.75 -4.77 -2.34
C SER A 42 -7.40 -6.22 -1.94
N LYS A 43 -8.42 -7.08 -1.77
CA LYS A 43 -8.23 -8.52 -1.53
C LYS A 43 -7.51 -9.20 -2.70
N PHE A 44 -7.92 -8.94 -3.93
CA PHE A 44 -7.27 -9.51 -5.12
C PHE A 44 -5.81 -9.09 -5.22
N VAL A 45 -5.52 -7.80 -4.99
CA VAL A 45 -4.15 -7.27 -5.02
C VAL A 45 -3.29 -7.91 -3.92
N LEU A 46 -3.85 -8.09 -2.71
CA LEU A 46 -3.14 -8.75 -1.61
C LEU A 46 -2.79 -10.21 -1.93
N GLU A 47 -3.71 -10.97 -2.54
CA GLU A 47 -3.41 -12.34 -2.96
C GLU A 47 -2.35 -12.38 -4.07
N ALA A 48 -2.34 -11.41 -4.99
CA ALA A 48 -1.29 -11.27 -6.00
C ALA A 48 0.09 -11.00 -5.36
N VAL A 49 0.15 -10.15 -4.33
CA VAL A 49 1.40 -9.93 -3.57
C VAL A 49 1.92 -11.23 -2.97
N ARG A 50 1.04 -12.05 -2.38
CA ARG A 50 1.42 -13.34 -1.80
C ARG A 50 1.91 -14.35 -2.83
N SER A 51 1.33 -14.37 -4.03
CA SER A 51 1.68 -15.33 -5.07
C SER A 51 2.97 -14.95 -5.83
N VAL A 52 3.18 -13.66 -6.07
CA VAL A 52 4.35 -13.16 -6.83
C VAL A 52 5.60 -13.05 -5.96
N ILE A 53 5.44 -12.81 -4.65
CA ILE A 53 6.55 -12.62 -3.71
C ILE A 53 6.50 -13.71 -2.64
N PRO A 54 6.87 -14.96 -2.97
CA PRO A 54 6.77 -16.10 -2.05
C PRO A 54 7.81 -16.05 -0.92
N HIS A 55 8.88 -15.27 -1.08
CA HIS A 55 9.86 -15.01 -0.04
C HIS A 55 9.47 -13.75 0.74
N SER A 56 9.56 -13.77 2.08
CA SER A 56 9.19 -12.62 2.91
C SER A 56 7.72 -12.19 2.76
N VAL A 57 6.81 -13.15 2.55
CA VAL A 57 5.35 -12.91 2.42
C VAL A 57 4.84 -12.08 3.60
N ASP A 58 5.22 -12.42 4.83
CA ASP A 58 4.74 -11.72 6.02
C ASP A 58 5.13 -10.24 6.03
N VAL A 59 6.37 -9.92 5.60
CA VAL A 59 6.85 -8.54 5.51
C VAL A 59 6.05 -7.77 4.46
N ASN A 60 5.85 -8.36 3.28
CA ASN A 60 5.10 -7.72 2.19
C ASN A 60 3.61 -7.58 2.52
N VAL A 61 3.00 -8.56 3.20
CA VAL A 61 1.61 -8.46 3.70
C VAL A 61 1.48 -7.33 4.73
N ARG A 62 2.45 -7.17 5.64
CA ARG A 62 2.47 -6.04 6.58
C ARG A 62 2.64 -4.71 5.85
N ALA A 63 3.58 -4.62 4.90
CA ALA A 63 3.81 -3.43 4.09
C ALA A 63 2.54 -3.00 3.34
N PHE A 64 1.84 -3.95 2.72
CA PHE A 64 0.58 -3.69 2.03
C PHE A 64 -0.49 -3.12 2.96
N LYS A 65 -0.64 -3.72 4.16
CA LYS A 65 -1.60 -3.26 5.17
C LYS A 65 -1.27 -1.85 5.68
N LEU A 66 0.01 -1.56 5.93
CA LEU A 66 0.47 -0.22 6.32
C LEU A 66 0.19 0.82 5.24
N GLY A 67 0.32 0.45 3.96
CA GLY A 67 -0.08 1.28 2.83
C GLY A 67 -1.58 1.62 2.83
N ILE A 68 -2.43 0.60 3.03
CA ILE A 68 -3.89 0.79 3.13
C ILE A 68 -4.23 1.75 4.27
N GLU A 69 -3.64 1.53 5.45
CA GLU A 69 -3.88 2.35 6.63
C GLU A 69 -3.49 3.82 6.38
N ALA A 70 -2.29 4.05 5.84
CA ALA A 70 -1.81 5.41 5.55
C ALA A 70 -2.72 6.16 4.58
N ALA A 71 -3.14 5.52 3.49
CA ALA A 71 -4.04 6.14 2.51
C ALA A 71 -5.41 6.47 3.09
N ARG A 72 -5.99 5.56 3.90
CA ARG A 72 -7.29 5.80 4.57
C ARG A 72 -7.21 6.94 5.58
N SER A 73 -6.15 6.99 6.39
CA SER A 73 -5.95 8.08 7.35
C SER A 73 -5.92 9.45 6.68
N MET A 74 -5.27 9.56 5.51
CA MET A 74 -5.25 10.82 4.75
C MET A 74 -6.59 11.17 4.10
N ASP A 75 -7.39 10.17 3.71
CA ASP A 75 -8.71 10.41 3.09
C ASP A 75 -9.71 11.02 4.09
N TYR A 76 -9.53 10.79 5.39
CA TYR A 76 -10.32 11.43 6.45
C TYR A 76 -9.89 12.87 6.76
N GLU A 77 -8.71 13.30 6.31
CA GLU A 77 -8.18 14.65 6.55
C GLU A 77 -8.48 15.64 5.40
N THR A 78 -9.07 15.16 4.29
CA THR A 78 -9.44 15.95 3.09
C THR A 78 -10.93 16.00 2.86
#